data_AF-A0A5S9PRZ2-F1
#
_entry.id   AF-A0A5S9PRZ2-F1
#
_cell.length_a   1.000
_cell.length_b   1.000
_cell.length_c   1.000
_cell.angle_alpha   90.00
_cell.angle_beta   90.00
_cell.angle_gamma   90.00
#
_symmetry.space_group_name_H-M   'P 1'
#
loop_
_entity.id
_entity.type
_entity.pdbx_description
1 polymer ?
#
loop_
_entity_poly.entity_id
_entity_poly.type
_entity_poly.pdbx_seq_one_letter_code
_entity_poly.pdbx_strand_id
1 'polypeptide(L)'
;MDIGIALVQKCEAAREAGLTAAMVKETESDTTRLILASIFYADVKSGGFAKFVYNANGVYLPEMVDVLTAIGAENTNSHLDAVLNYCVSHHDDYVAFLEGDFTDSSFKEKLNALTESYEASEAHMEIEAADTLQKLLDHAK
;
A
#
# COMPACT_ATOMS: atom_id res chain seq x y z
N MET A 1 13.83 -14.31 -9.55
CA MET A 1 13.85 -12.88 -9.21
C MET A 1 13.07 -12.75 -7.93
N ASP A 2 13.61 -12.08 -6.92
CA ASP A 2 12.90 -11.85 -5.67
C ASP A 2 11.69 -10.92 -5.94
N ILE A 3 10.48 -11.34 -5.52
CA ILE A 3 9.24 -10.60 -5.77
C ILE A 3 9.34 -9.19 -5.16
N GLY A 4 9.90 -9.06 -3.95
CA GLY A 4 10.07 -7.78 -3.28
C GLY A 4 10.98 -6.84 -4.06
N ILE A 5 12.11 -7.32 -4.59
CA ILE A 5 12.99 -6.51 -5.44
C ILE A 5 12.25 -6.01 -6.69
N ALA A 6 11.49 -6.89 -7.34
CA ALA A 6 10.73 -6.53 -8.54
C ALA A 6 9.64 -5.49 -8.24
N LEU A 7 8.96 -5.61 -7.10
CA LEU A 7 7.95 -4.65 -6.67
C LEU A 7 8.55 -3.27 -6.41
N VAL A 8 9.73 -3.18 -5.77
CA VAL A 8 10.43 -1.90 -5.55
C VAL A 8 10.79 -1.24 -6.88
N GLN A 9 11.39 -1.99 -7.81
CA GLN A 9 11.76 -1.45 -9.13
C GLN A 9 10.54 -0.96 -9.92
N LYS A 10 9.41 -1.67 -9.85
CA LYS A 10 8.16 -1.23 -10.49
C LYS A 10 7.57 0.01 -9.83
N CYS A 11 7.67 0.15 -8.50
CA CYS A 11 7.27 1.36 -7.80
C CYS A 11 8.09 2.58 -8.25
N GLU A 12 9.42 2.44 -8.32
CA GLU A 12 10.32 3.51 -8.78
C GLU A 12 9.98 3.96 -10.20
N ALA A 13 9.82 3.00 -11.12
CA ALA A 13 9.43 3.30 -12.51
C ALA A 13 8.06 3.99 -12.60
N ALA A 14 7.08 3.58 -11.79
CA ALA A 14 5.76 4.21 -11.77
C ALA A 14 5.80 5.64 -11.23
N ARG A 15 6.65 5.92 -10.24
CA ARG A 15 6.87 7.27 -9.70
C ARG A 15 7.57 8.17 -10.71
N GLU A 16 8.60 7.68 -11.40
CA GLU A 16 9.27 8.42 -12.48
C GLU A 16 8.33 8.75 -13.64
N ALA A 17 7.39 7.85 -13.95
CA ALA A 17 6.37 8.06 -14.97
C ALA A 17 5.26 9.07 -14.57
N GLY A 18 5.28 9.57 -13.33
CA GLY A 18 4.29 10.54 -12.84
C GLY A 18 2.93 9.91 -12.57
N LEU A 19 2.87 8.98 -11.60
CA LEU A 19 1.64 8.32 -11.16
C LEU A 19 0.50 9.34 -10.98
N THR A 20 -0.56 9.20 -11.77
CA THR A 20 -1.75 10.06 -11.68
C THR A 20 -2.93 9.28 -11.13
N ALA A 21 -3.87 9.97 -10.49
CA ALA A 21 -5.15 9.39 -10.07
C ALA A 21 -5.91 8.71 -11.25
N ALA A 22 -5.67 9.15 -12.50
CA ALA A 22 -6.25 8.53 -13.68
C ALA A 22 -5.67 7.12 -13.97
N MET A 23 -4.40 6.87 -13.65
CA MET A 23 -3.75 5.55 -13.82
C MET A 23 -4.25 4.53 -12.80
N VAL A 24 -4.83 5.01 -11.71
CA VAL A 24 -5.22 4.19 -10.54
C VAL A 24 -6.69 3.75 -10.60
N LYS A 25 -7.54 4.47 -11.33
CA LYS A 25 -8.98 4.18 -11.41
C LYS A 25 -9.34 2.87 -12.13
N GLU A 26 -8.41 2.28 -12.89
CA GLU A 26 -8.64 1.01 -13.60
C GLU A 26 -8.09 -0.18 -12.82
N THR A 27 -8.59 -0.43 -11.61
CA THR A 27 -8.13 -1.53 -10.71
C THR A 27 -8.32 -2.94 -11.30
N GLU A 28 -9.07 -3.08 -12.40
CA GLU A 28 -9.20 -4.34 -13.14
C GLU A 28 -8.01 -4.64 -14.05
N SER A 29 -7.21 -3.64 -14.41
CA SER A 29 -6.01 -3.81 -15.23
C SER A 29 -4.89 -4.47 -14.44
N ASP A 30 -4.30 -5.53 -14.99
CA ASP A 30 -3.11 -6.19 -14.42
C ASP A 30 -1.95 -5.21 -14.20
N THR A 31 -1.79 -4.23 -15.09
CA THR A 31 -0.80 -3.16 -14.94
C THR A 31 -1.09 -2.28 -13.73
N THR A 32 -2.34 -1.85 -13.55
CA THR A 32 -2.74 -1.01 -12.41
C THR A 32 -2.64 -1.78 -11.09
N ARG A 33 -3.06 -3.05 -11.06
CA ARG A 33 -2.90 -3.93 -9.90
C ARG A 33 -1.43 -4.05 -9.50
N LEU A 34 -0.56 -4.32 -10.46
CA LEU A 34 0.86 -4.45 -10.20
C LEU A 34 1.46 -3.14 -9.68
N ILE A 35 1.11 -2.01 -10.30
CA ILE A 35 1.59 -0.68 -9.86
C ILE A 35 1.16 -0.38 -8.43
N LEU A 36 -0.11 -0.61 -8.08
CA LEU A 36 -0.63 -0.33 -6.74
C LEU A 36 -0.03 -1.26 -5.69
N ALA A 37 0.06 -2.56 -5.99
CA ALA A 37 0.75 -3.51 -5.13
C ALA A 37 2.23 -3.11 -4.92
N SER A 38 2.92 -2.70 -5.98
CA SER A 38 4.29 -2.19 -5.90
C SER A 38 4.43 -0.97 -5.01
N ILE A 39 3.52 0.00 -5.12
CA ILE A 39 3.52 1.22 -4.29
C ILE A 39 3.29 0.87 -2.83
N PHE A 40 2.25 0.07 -2.56
CA PHE A 40 1.94 -0.39 -1.22
C PHE A 40 3.13 -1.09 -0.59
N TYR A 41 3.71 -2.07 -1.28
CA TYR A 41 4.88 -2.82 -0.82
C TYR A 41 6.04 -1.89 -0.46
N ALA A 42 6.42 -1.00 -1.39
CA ALA A 42 7.56 -0.12 -1.21
C ALA A 42 7.37 0.87 -0.06
N ASP A 43 6.16 1.41 0.11
CA ASP A 43 5.87 2.34 1.20
C ASP A 43 5.82 1.63 2.56
N VAL A 44 5.12 0.51 2.65
CA VAL A 44 5.02 -0.26 3.91
C VAL A 44 6.39 -0.78 4.33
N LYS A 45 7.20 -1.33 3.42
CA LYS A 45 8.55 -1.79 3.77
C LYS A 45 9.50 -0.67 4.21
N SER A 46 9.32 0.56 3.72
CA SER A 46 10.25 1.66 4.00
C SER A 46 9.80 2.63 5.09
N GLY A 47 8.54 2.57 5.52
CA GLY A 47 8.04 3.43 6.59
C GLY A 47 6.66 3.04 7.13
N GLY A 48 6.27 1.79 6.94
CA GLY A 48 5.02 1.23 7.44
C GLY A 48 3.77 1.83 6.82
N PHE A 49 2.63 1.54 7.45
CA PHE A 49 1.34 2.10 7.06
C PHE A 49 1.31 3.63 7.18
N ALA A 50 2.08 4.23 8.09
CA ALA A 50 2.20 5.68 8.18
C ALA A 50 2.67 6.29 6.86
N LYS A 51 3.75 5.75 6.29
CA LYS A 51 4.29 6.23 5.02
C LYS A 51 3.33 5.98 3.86
N PHE A 52 2.72 4.80 3.81
CA PHE A 52 1.73 4.48 2.78
C PHE A 52 0.54 5.45 2.81
N VAL A 53 -0.07 5.66 3.98
CA VAL A 53 -1.22 6.56 4.14
C VAL A 53 -0.86 8.00 3.77
N TYR A 54 0.31 8.48 4.20
CA TYR A 54 0.80 9.81 3.89
C TYR A 54 1.02 10.00 2.38
N ASN A 55 1.72 9.07 1.74
CA ASN A 55 2.01 9.14 0.30
C ASN A 55 0.75 8.96 -0.55
N ALA A 56 -0.20 8.13 -0.09
CA ALA A 56 -1.47 7.95 -0.77
C ALA A 56 -2.34 9.19 -0.73
N ASN A 57 -2.25 10.00 0.33
CA ASN A 57 -2.99 11.24 0.53
C ASN A 57 -4.50 11.10 0.19
N GLY A 58 -5.09 9.95 0.50
CA GLY A 58 -6.50 9.64 0.20
C GLY A 58 -6.84 9.33 -1.27
N VAL A 59 -5.89 9.43 -2.21
CA VAL A 59 -6.14 9.35 -3.65
C VAL A 59 -6.47 7.93 -4.12
N TYR A 60 -5.81 6.93 -3.55
CA TYR A 60 -5.89 5.54 -4.01
C TYR A 60 -6.09 4.50 -2.89
N LEU A 61 -6.53 4.96 -1.72
CA LEU A 61 -6.77 4.07 -0.58
C LEU A 61 -7.88 3.05 -0.86
N PRO A 62 -9.06 3.44 -1.42
CA PRO A 62 -10.10 2.47 -1.78
C PRO A 62 -9.64 1.49 -2.86
N GLU A 63 -8.96 1.99 -3.89
CA GLU A 63 -8.43 1.17 -4.98
C GLU A 63 -7.42 0.14 -4.48
N MET A 64 -6.65 0.44 -3.44
CA MET A 64 -5.73 -0.51 -2.83
C MET A 64 -6.47 -1.69 -2.18
N VAL A 65 -7.60 -1.46 -1.52
CA VAL A 65 -8.43 -2.52 -0.93
C VAL A 65 -8.92 -3.49 -2.02
N ASP A 66 -9.38 -2.94 -3.14
CA ASP A 66 -9.82 -3.74 -4.30
C ASP A 66 -8.66 -4.56 -4.87
N VAL A 67 -7.48 -3.96 -5.02
CA VAL A 67 -6.29 -4.66 -5.53
C VAL A 67 -5.83 -5.76 -4.58
N LEU A 68 -5.75 -5.50 -3.26
CA LEU A 68 -5.37 -6.52 -2.29
C LEU A 68 -6.34 -7.71 -2.31
N THR A 69 -7.64 -7.43 -2.41
CA THR A 69 -8.66 -8.47 -2.59
C THR A 69 -8.43 -9.26 -3.88
N ALA A 70 -8.20 -8.57 -5.00
CA ALA A 70 -8.03 -9.20 -6.32
C ALA A 70 -6.78 -10.08 -6.40
N ILE A 71 -5.70 -9.74 -5.69
CA ILE A 71 -4.47 -10.54 -5.69
C ILE A 71 -4.48 -11.67 -4.65
N GLY A 72 -5.50 -11.75 -3.80
CA GLY A 72 -5.62 -12.74 -2.73
C GLY A 72 -4.84 -12.40 -1.47
N ALA A 73 -4.58 -11.11 -1.22
CA ALA A 73 -3.83 -10.61 -0.08
C ALA A 73 -4.75 -10.30 1.12
N GLU A 74 -5.48 -11.32 1.60
CA GLU A 74 -6.55 -11.15 2.60
C GLU A 74 -6.03 -10.67 3.96
N ASN A 75 -4.87 -11.17 4.43
CA ASN A 75 -4.30 -10.75 5.71
C ASN A 75 -3.82 -9.30 5.64
N THR A 76 -3.12 -8.94 4.55
CA THR A 76 -2.73 -7.54 4.31
C THR A 76 -3.95 -6.64 4.23
N ASN A 77 -5.01 -7.08 3.55
CA ASN A 77 -6.23 -6.30 3.42
C ASN A 77 -6.92 -6.07 4.77
N SER A 78 -6.99 -7.10 5.62
CA SER A 78 -7.54 -6.94 6.97
C SER A 78 -6.76 -5.92 7.83
N HIS A 79 -5.44 -5.86 7.67
CA HIS A 79 -4.62 -4.86 8.37
C HIS A 79 -4.81 -3.46 7.79
N LEU A 80 -4.90 -3.34 6.45
CA LEU A 80 -5.22 -2.08 5.80
C LEU A 80 -6.60 -1.57 6.22
N ASP A 81 -7.61 -2.43 6.30
CA ASP A 81 -8.94 -2.06 6.81
C ASP A 81 -8.89 -1.49 8.23
N ALA A 82 -8.06 -2.06 9.11
CA ALA A 82 -7.87 -1.51 10.46
C ALA A 82 -7.24 -0.11 10.43
N VAL A 83 -6.30 0.12 9.51
CA VAL A 83 -5.68 1.44 9.26
C VAL A 83 -6.71 2.44 8.74
N LEU A 84 -7.48 2.08 7.71
CA LEU A 84 -8.48 2.95 7.11
C LEU A 84 -9.59 3.30 8.12
N ASN A 85 -10.06 2.32 8.90
CA ASN A 85 -11.02 2.56 9.97
C ASN A 85 -10.48 3.52 11.03
N TYR A 86 -9.18 3.44 11.35
CA TYR A 86 -8.54 4.38 12.28
C TYR A 86 -8.49 5.80 11.70
N CYS A 87 -8.09 5.95 10.43
CA CYS A 87 -8.09 7.23 9.71
C CYS A 87 -9.50 7.87 9.68
N VAL A 88 -10.55 7.08 9.42
CA VAL A 88 -11.94 7.55 9.41
C VAL A 88 -12.41 7.96 10.81
N SER A 89 -12.07 7.15 11.82
CA SER A 89 -12.50 7.41 13.21
C SER A 89 -11.80 8.61 13.85
N HIS A 90 -10.62 8.98 13.34
CA HIS A 90 -9.80 10.10 13.82
C HIS A 90 -9.52 11.08 12.68
N HIS A 91 -10.58 11.49 11.98
CA HIS A 91 -10.48 12.29 10.76
C HIS A 91 -9.65 13.58 10.93
N ASP A 92 -9.86 14.33 12.01
CA ASP A 92 -9.14 15.59 12.24
C ASP A 92 -7.63 15.36 12.42
N ASP A 93 -7.25 14.32 13.17
CA ASP A 93 -5.85 13.93 13.35
C ASP A 93 -5.23 13.42 12.05
N TYR A 94 -6.02 12.70 11.24
CA TYR A 94 -5.61 12.25 9.91
C TYR A 94 -5.35 13.43 8.98
N VAL A 95 -6.25 14.42 8.92
CA VAL A 95 -6.05 15.63 8.12
C VAL A 95 -4.83 16.39 8.59
N ALA A 96 -4.67 16.60 9.90
CA ALA A 96 -3.49 17.26 10.47
C ALA A 96 -2.18 16.51 10.15
N PHE A 97 -2.22 15.17 10.12
CA PHE A 97 -1.09 14.34 9.72
C PHE A 97 -0.73 14.51 8.24
N LEU A 98 -1.72 14.61 7.34
CA LEU A 98 -1.49 14.84 5.91
C LEU A 98 -0.99 16.26 5.60
N GLU A 99 -1.47 17.26 6.35
CA GLU A 99 -1.03 18.66 6.21
C GLU A 99 0.35 18.92 6.84
N GLY A 100 0.81 18.00 7.70
CA GLY A 100 2.11 18.06 8.35
C GLY A 100 3.28 17.65 7.43
N ASP A 101 4.50 17.73 7.98
CA ASP A 101 5.76 17.28 7.34
C ASP A 101 6.12 15.86 7.79
N PHE A 102 5.15 14.94 7.79
CA PHE A 102 5.35 13.55 8.25
C PHE A 102 5.98 13.44 9.67
N THR A 103 5.82 14.48 10.49
CA THR A 103 6.41 14.60 11.83
C THR A 103 5.78 13.61 12.80
N ASP A 104 6.49 13.31 13.88
CA ASP A 104 5.97 12.41 14.91
C ASP A 104 4.73 13.00 15.60
N SER A 105 3.72 12.15 15.74
CA SER A 105 2.42 12.47 16.33
C SER A 105 1.80 11.21 16.92
N SER A 106 0.87 11.36 17.85
CA SER A 106 0.10 10.23 18.40
C SER A 106 -0.62 9.43 17.30
N PHE A 107 -1.07 10.12 16.24
CA PHE A 107 -1.66 9.50 15.07
C PHE A 107 -0.67 8.58 14.35
N LYS A 108 0.53 9.11 14.03
CA LYS A 108 1.61 8.34 13.38
C LYS A 108 2.08 7.18 14.25
N GLU A 109 2.22 7.38 15.57
CA GLU A 109 2.56 6.32 16.52
C GLU A 109 1.55 5.16 16.47
N LYS A 110 0.25 5.47 16.35
CA LYS A 110 -0.76 4.43 16.21
C LYS A 110 -0.66 3.68 14.89
N LEU A 111 -0.35 4.37 13.78
CA LEU A 111 -0.09 3.72 12.49
C LEU A 111 1.17 2.84 12.52
N ASN A 112 2.21 3.24 13.27
CA ASN A 112 3.39 2.43 13.49
C ASN A 112 3.05 1.15 14.29
N ALA A 113 2.23 1.25 15.34
CA ALA A 113 1.79 0.09 16.09
C ALA A 113 0.96 -0.90 15.23
N LEU A 114 0.14 -0.39 14.29
CA LEU A 114 -0.56 -1.23 13.31
C LEU A 114 0.41 -1.89 12.32
N THR A 115 1.48 -1.20 11.96
CA THR A 115 2.55 -1.76 11.12
C THR A 115 3.26 -2.90 11.86
N GLU A 116 3.61 -2.72 13.12
CA GLU A 116 4.24 -3.76 13.94
C GLU A 116 3.36 -5.01 14.05
N SER A 117 2.04 -4.84 14.21
CA SER A 117 1.08 -5.95 14.19
C SER A 117 1.08 -6.70 12.86
N TYR A 118 1.11 -5.97 11.75
CA TYR A 118 1.18 -6.58 10.41
C TYR A 118 2.50 -7.31 10.19
N GLU A 119 3.63 -6.71 10.58
CA GLU A 119 4.95 -7.32 10.47
C GLU A 119 5.03 -8.63 11.28
N ALA A 120 4.44 -8.65 12.48
CA ALA A 120 4.38 -9.83 13.34
C ALA A 120 3.47 -10.96 12.83
N SER A 121 2.61 -10.70 11.84
CA SER A 121 1.70 -11.72 11.30
C SER A 121 2.40 -12.74 10.39
N GLU A 122 3.62 -12.45 9.93
CA GLU A 122 4.43 -13.25 8.98
C GLU A 122 3.73 -13.55 7.62
N ALA A 123 2.50 -13.06 7.40
CA ALA A 123 1.71 -13.22 6.19
C ALA A 123 1.64 -11.88 5.42
N HIS A 124 2.80 -11.40 4.99
CA HIS A 124 2.91 -10.15 4.24
C HIS A 124 2.43 -10.35 2.79
N MET A 125 1.96 -9.28 2.14
CA MET A 125 1.43 -9.28 0.78
C MET A 125 2.29 -10.09 -0.22
N GLU A 126 3.61 -9.90 -0.20
CA GLU A 126 4.54 -10.59 -1.10
C GLU A 126 4.64 -12.10 -0.84
N ILE A 127 4.28 -12.54 0.36
CA ILE A 127 4.26 -13.94 0.78
C ILE A 127 2.88 -14.55 0.45
N GLU A 128 1.80 -13.91 0.87
CA GLU A 128 0.44 -14.44 0.70
C GLU A 128 -0.03 -14.41 -0.75
N ALA A 129 0.32 -13.38 -1.52
CA ALA A 129 -0.08 -13.20 -2.91
C ALA A 129 1.03 -13.56 -3.91
N ALA A 130 2.05 -14.32 -3.48
CA ALA A 130 3.25 -14.59 -4.26
C ALA A 130 2.96 -15.10 -5.69
N ASP A 131 2.06 -16.08 -5.83
CA ASP A 131 1.70 -16.67 -7.13
C ASP A 131 1.01 -15.65 -8.06
N THR A 132 0.12 -14.83 -7.52
CA THR A 132 -0.60 -13.81 -8.31
C THR A 132 0.33 -12.68 -8.71
N LEU A 133 1.17 -12.21 -7.78
CA LEU A 133 2.17 -11.18 -8.04
C LEU A 133 3.19 -11.64 -9.10
N GLN A 134 3.62 -12.90 -9.04
CA GLN A 134 4.52 -13.46 -10.05
C GLN A 134 3.87 -13.48 -11.44
N LYS A 135 2.60 -13.88 -11.56
CA LYS A 135 1.86 -13.82 -12.84
C LYS A 135 1.75 -12.40 -13.39
N LEU A 136 1.42 -11.43 -12.54
CA LEU A 136 1.34 -10.02 -12.93
C LEU A 136 2.70 -9.50 -13.43
N LEU A 137 3.79 -9.87 -12.73
CA LEU A 137 5.16 -9.52 -13.14
C LEU A 137 5.56 -10.13 -14.48
N ASP A 138 5.11 -11.35 -14.78
CA ASP A 138 5.42 -12.02 -16.05
C ASP A 138 4.61 -11.46 -17.23
N HIS A 139 3.38 -10.99 -16.99
CA HIS A 139 2.59 -10.28 -18.00
C HIS A 139 3.11 -8.85 -18.29
N ALA A 140 3.87 -8.26 -17.37
CA ALA A 140 4.38 -6.90 -17.48
C ALA A 140 5.80 -6.79 -18.07
N LYS A 141 6.34 -7.89 -18.62
CA LYS A 141 7.62 -7.96 -19.36
C LYS A 141 7.36 -7.90 -20.86
#